data_AF-A0A3C0QII2-F1
#
_entry.id   AF-A0A3C0QII2-F1
#
_cell.length_a   1.000
_cell.length_b   1.000
_cell.length_c   1.000
_cell.angle_alpha   90.00
_cell.angle_beta   90.00
_cell.angle_gamma   90.00
#
_symmetry.space_group_name_H-M   'P 1'
#
loop_
_entity.id
_entity.type
_entity.pdbx_description
1 polymer ?
#
loop_
_entity_poly.entity_id
_entity_poly.type
_entity_poly.pdbx_seq_one_letter_code
_entity_poly.pdbx_strand_id
1 'polypeptide(L)' 'AKEFIDFHIGNQNLYNRKDKDFLEFANMLAVAGLIIKAAAIREESRGTHLRSDFPEKDDKSWKKHIILKKDKISFKKVE' A
#
# COMPACT_ATOMS: atom_id res chain seq x y z
N ALA A 1 -10.32 -2.18 12.99
CA ALA A 1 -8.99 -1.55 12.83
C ALA A 1 -9.02 -0.06 13.16
N LYS A 2 -9.82 0.74 12.44
CA LYS A 2 -9.92 2.20 12.68
C LYS A 2 -10.34 2.58 14.10
N GLU A 3 -11.39 1.96 14.63
CA GLU A 3 -11.87 2.21 16.00
C GLU A 3 -10.83 1.88 17.09
N PHE A 4 -10.00 0.87 16.86
CA PHE A 4 -8.93 0.49 17.79
C PHE A 4 -7.80 1.52 17.80
N ILE A 5 -7.43 2.02 16.62
CA ILE A 5 -6.40 3.06 16.44
C ILE A 5 -6.85 4.36 17.12
N ASP A 6 -8.10 4.76 16.89
CA ASP A 6 -8.67 5.99 17.46
C ASP A 6 -8.70 5.94 19.01
N PHE A 7 -8.95 4.77 19.61
CA PHE A 7 -8.92 4.57 21.08
C PHE A 7 -7.51 4.69 21.69
N HIS A 8 -6.50 4.10 21.06
CA HIS A 8 -5.13 4.05 21.61
C HIS A 8 -4.31 5.33 21.34
N ILE A 9 -4.67 6.13 20.33
CA ILE A 9 -4.04 7.42 20.07
C ILE A 9 -4.55 8.51 21.03
N GLY A 10 -5.83 8.43 21.46
CA GLY A 10 -6.46 9.44 22.33
C GLY A 10 -6.04 9.37 23.80
N ASN A 11 -5.56 8.22 24.27
CA ASN A 11 -5.01 8.04 25.61
C ASN A 11 -3.49 8.00 25.52
N GLN A 12 -2.77 8.70 26.40
CA GLN A 12 -1.30 8.84 26.47
C GLN A 12 -0.50 7.51 26.65
N ASN A 13 -1.08 6.35 26.31
CA ASN A 13 -0.54 5.00 26.38
C ASN A 13 0.32 4.60 25.17
N LEU A 14 0.62 5.52 24.25
CA LEU A 14 1.49 5.28 23.08
C LEU A 14 2.87 4.68 23.43
N TYR A 15 3.30 4.75 24.69
CA TYR A 15 4.57 4.19 25.18
C TYR A 15 4.47 2.83 25.87
N ASN A 16 3.29 2.21 25.93
CA ASN A 16 3.15 0.83 26.38
C ASN A 16 3.59 -0.13 25.26
N ARG A 17 4.58 -0.99 25.55
CA ARG A 17 5.19 -1.90 24.55
C ARG A 17 4.17 -2.79 23.83
N LYS A 18 3.13 -3.25 24.54
CA LYS A 18 2.06 -4.06 23.92
C LYS A 18 1.25 -3.29 22.88
N ASP A 19 1.03 -1.99 23.10
CA ASP A 19 0.27 -1.13 22.20
C ASP A 19 1.13 -0.77 20.98
N LYS A 20 2.44 -0.61 21.16
CA LYS A 20 3.40 -0.41 20.07
C LYS A 20 3.41 -1.58 19.08
N ASP A 21 3.59 -2.82 19.55
CA ASP A 21 3.67 -4.00 18.67
C ASP A 21 2.39 -4.17 17.84
N PHE A 22 1.23 -3.86 18.45
CA PHE A 22 -0.04 -3.87 17.72
C PHE A 22 -0.12 -2.78 16.66
N LEU A 23 0.30 -1.55 16.96
CA LEU A 23 0.31 -0.44 15.98
C LEU A 23 1.25 -0.75 14.80
N GLU A 24 2.42 -1.32 15.08
CA GLU A 24 3.34 -1.79 14.03
C GLU A 24 2.69 -2.88 13.17
N PHE A 25 2.01 -3.85 13.77
CA PHE A 25 1.26 -4.87 13.04
C PHE A 25 0.15 -4.27 12.16
N ALA A 26 -0.64 -3.34 12.69
CA ALA A 26 -1.69 -2.66 11.93
C ALA A 26 -1.12 -1.88 10.74
N ASN A 27 0.04 -1.21 10.92
CA ASN A 27 0.73 -0.51 9.84
C ASN A 27 1.25 -1.48 8.76
N MET A 28 1.83 -2.62 9.17
CA MET A 28 2.26 -3.66 8.22
C MET A 28 1.09 -4.19 7.39
N LEU A 29 -0.06 -4.48 8.02
CA LEU A 29 -1.26 -4.92 7.31
C LEU A 29 -1.76 -3.87 6.32
N ALA A 30 -1.79 -2.60 6.72
CA ALA A 30 -2.20 -1.51 5.85
C ALA A 30 -1.29 -1.39 4.61
N VAL A 31 0.03 -1.41 4.82
CA VAL A 31 1.01 -1.34 3.73
C VAL A 31 0.96 -2.58 2.83
N ALA A 32 0.85 -3.78 3.41
CA ALA A 32 0.71 -5.02 2.65
C ALA A 32 -0.52 -4.99 1.73
N GLY A 33 -1.66 -4.52 2.23
CA GLY A 33 -2.86 -4.35 1.42
C GLY A 33 -2.69 -3.37 0.26
N LEU A 34 -1.98 -2.26 0.48
CA LEU A 34 -1.65 -1.31 -0.58
C LEU A 34 -0.72 -1.91 -1.64
N ILE A 35 0.30 -2.67 -1.23
CA ILE A 35 1.24 -3.34 -2.13
C ILE A 35 0.50 -4.36 -3.00
N ILE A 36 -0.30 -5.24 -2.40
CA ILE A 36 -1.06 -6.28 -3.12
C ILE A 36 -2.01 -5.63 -4.13
N LYS A 37 -2.76 -4.60 -3.71
CA LYS A 37 -3.68 -3.89 -4.59
C LYS A 37 -2.97 -3.22 -5.76
N ALA A 38 -1.83 -2.55 -5.52
CA ALA A 38 -1.04 -1.91 -6.57
C ALA A 38 -0.43 -2.95 -7.54
N ALA A 39 0.04 -4.08 -7.03
CA ALA A 39 0.59 -5.17 -7.83
C ALA A 39 -0.47 -5.84 -8.72
N ALA A 40 -1.68 -6.04 -8.20
CA ALA A 40 -2.78 -6.62 -8.97
C ALA A 40 -3.24 -5.68 -10.11
N ILE A 41 -3.26 -4.37 -9.87
CA ILE A 41 -3.65 -3.38 -10.88
C ILE A 41 -2.62 -3.30 -12.01
N ARG A 42 -1.31 -3.38 -11.72
CA ARG A 42 -0.26 -3.22 -12.72
C ARG A 42 -0.12 -4.49 -13.57
N GLU A 43 -0.45 -4.38 -14.85
CA GLU A 43 -0.35 -5.45 -15.84
C GLU A 43 0.87 -5.25 -16.77
N GLU A 44 2.05 -5.17 -16.17
CA GLU A 44 3.35 -5.18 -16.85
C GLU A 44 4.42 -5.74 -15.92
N SER A 45 5.61 -6.00 -16.43
CA SER A 45 6.80 -6.22 -15.61
C SER A 45 7.77 -5.07 -15.76
N ARG A 46 8.22 -4.48 -14.64
CA ARG A 46 9.14 -3.35 -14.62
C ARG A 46 9.94 -3.30 -13.33
N GLY A 47 11.26 -3.26 -13.45
CA GLY A 47 12.17 -3.20 -12.30
C GLY A 47 11.99 -4.42 -11.41
N THR A 48 11.63 -4.22 -10.14
CA THR A 48 11.41 -5.31 -9.17
C THR A 48 10.00 -5.91 -9.18
N HIS A 49 9.06 -5.34 -9.95
CA HIS A 49 7.74 -5.90 -10.13
C HIS A 49 7.74 -6.82 -11.36
N LEU A 50 7.70 -8.13 -11.15
CA LEU A 50 7.73 -9.15 -12.20
C LEU A 50 6.46 -10.00 -12.15
N ARG A 51 5.86 -10.21 -13.32
CA ARG A 51 4.61 -10.93 -13.52
C ARG A 51 4.76 -11.88 -14.70
N SER A 52 4.58 -13.19 -14.47
CA SER A 52 4.68 -14.19 -15.54
C SER A 52 3.54 -14.08 -16.56
N ASP A 53 2.39 -13.54 -16.17
CA ASP A 53 1.24 -13.29 -17.03
C ASP A 53 1.37 -11.97 -17.84
N PHE A 54 2.25 -11.06 -17.42
CA PHE A 54 2.60 -9.83 -18.14
C PHE A 54 4.13 -9.61 -18.09
N PRO A 55 4.92 -10.43 -18.80
CA PRO A 55 6.38 -10.50 -18.62
C PRO A 55 7.12 -9.29 -19.19
N GLU A 56 6.49 -8.55 -20.10
CA GLU A 56 7.11 -7.43 -20.79
C GLU A 56 6.78 -6.09 -20.12
N LYS A 57 7.67 -5.12 -20.33
CA LYS A 57 7.49 -3.73 -19.95
C LYS A 57 6.58 -3.01 -20.96
N ASP A 58 5.54 -2.31 -20.50
CA ASP A 58 4.60 -1.60 -21.38
C ASP A 58 4.55 -0.09 -21.06
N ASP A 59 5.40 0.68 -21.76
CA ASP A 59 5.41 2.14 -21.62
C ASP A 59 4.17 2.84 -22.20
N LYS A 60 3.39 2.18 -23.08
CA LYS A 60 2.17 2.80 -23.66
C LYS A 60 1.07 2.87 -22.61
N SER A 61 0.86 1.79 -21.87
CA SER A 61 -0.23 1.71 -20.87
C SER A 61 0.24 2.09 -19.47
N TRP A 62 1.50 1.79 -19.11
CA TRP A 62 1.95 1.76 -17.72
C TRP A 62 3.10 2.72 -17.36
N LYS A 63 3.50 3.63 -18.27
CA LYS A 63 4.40 4.76 -17.93
C LYS A 63 3.66 5.84 -17.09
N LYS A 64 3.20 5.44 -15.92
CA LYS A 64 2.41 6.21 -14.95
C LYS A 64 2.60 5.66 -13.53
N HIS A 65 2.47 6.52 -12.54
CA HIS A 65 2.36 6.14 -11.14
C HIS A 65 0.93 5.69 -10.83
N ILE A 66 0.82 4.64 -10.01
CA ILE A 66 -0.45 4.23 -9.37
C ILE A 66 -0.48 4.90 -8.00
N ILE A 67 -1.53 5.67 -7.72
CA ILE A 67 -1.72 6.36 -6.46
C ILE A 67 -2.97 5.78 -5.78
N LEU A 68 -2.75 5.11 -4.66
CA LEU A 68 -3.80 4.59 -3.79
C LEU A 68 -3.98 5.54 -2.60
N LYS A 69 -5.19 6.08 -2.42
CA LYS A 69 -5.50 6.99 -1.31
C LYS A 69 -6.88 6.67 -0.75
N LYS A 70 -6.91 6.09 0.47
CA LYS A 70 -8.13 5.52 1.05
C LYS A 70 -8.79 4.57 0.03
N ASP A 71 -10.05 4.80 -0.32
CA ASP A 71 -10.79 3.98 -1.28
C ASP A 71 -10.67 4.45 -2.73
N LYS A 72 -9.85 5.48 -3.00
CA LYS A 72 -9.66 6.05 -4.35
C LYS A 72 -8.39 5.53 -5.00
N ILE A 73 -8.50 5.22 -6.28
CA ILE A 73 -7.40 4.85 -7.17
C ILE A 73 -7.26 5.96 -8.21
N SER A 74 -6.05 6.45 -8.43
CA SER A 74 -5.76 7.44 -9.47
C SER A 74 -4.41 7.16 -10.13
N PHE A 75 -4.20 7.69 -11.32
CA PHE A 75 -2.97 7.50 -12.08
C PHE A 75 -2.36 8.85 -12.45
N LYS A 76 -1.04 8.98 -12.29
CA LYS A 76 -0.29 10.18 -12.68
C LYS A 76 0.76 9.80 -13.71
N LYS A 77 0.74 10.40 -14.90
CA LYS A 77 1.77 10.15 -15.92
C LYS A 77 3.16 10.52 -15.40
N VAL A 78 4.16 9.76 -15.81
CA VAL A 78 5.57 10.11 -15.57
C VAL A 78 5.96 11.11 -16.65
N GLU A 79 6.46 12.28 -16.24
CA GLU A 79 7.03 13.29 -17.14
C GLU A 79 8.24 12.75 -17.90
#